data_AF-A0A6I4R5D0-F1
#
_entry.id   AF-A0A6I4R5D0-F1
#
_cell.length_a   1.000
_cell.length_b   1.000
_cell.length_c   1.000
_cell.angle_alpha   90.00
_cell.angle_beta   90.00
_cell.angle_gamma   90.00
#
_symmetry.space_group_name_H-M   'P 1'
#
loop_
_entity.id
_entity.type
_entity.pdbx_description
1 polymer ?
#
loop_
_entity_poly.entity_id
_entity_poly.type
_entity_poly.pdbx_seq_one_letter_code
_entity_poly.pdbx_strand_id
1 'polypeptide(L)'
;MMLISCRAALAFLMASAAATGQAELLDIAGSHWQVESHCAAGNCQIALTDGVISEPVLQFPSPPNHASQDAGIFLFTFSCGSACSATYAYKLGGPLGGPFPLVETVDSEREVMMSLGEHSVRFYRMFDSTDKPLHEIAPALGGSSLLESIADTGIEDHVFRMTYQGQTGLEMLEYEAPPLP
;
A
#
# COMPACT_ATOMS: atom_id res chain seq x y z
N MET A 1 -9.46 -36.16 70.53
CA MET A 1 -9.73 -37.07 69.40
C MET A 1 -11.01 -36.59 68.72
N MET A 2 -10.89 -35.82 67.64
CA MET A 2 -11.89 -35.70 66.56
C MET A 2 -11.27 -34.80 65.48
N LEU A 3 -10.95 -35.42 64.33
CA LEU A 3 -10.48 -34.77 63.11
C LEU A 3 -11.69 -34.26 62.34
N ILE A 4 -11.66 -33.00 61.89
CA ILE A 4 -12.49 -32.52 60.79
C ILE A 4 -11.58 -31.79 59.80
N SER A 5 -11.34 -32.48 58.68
CA SER A 5 -10.78 -31.95 57.45
C SER A 5 -11.89 -31.33 56.62
N CYS A 6 -11.70 -30.13 56.06
CA CYS A 6 -12.38 -29.76 54.81
C CYS A 6 -11.67 -28.62 54.06
N ARG A 7 -10.93 -29.02 53.04
CA ARG A 7 -10.79 -28.44 51.68
C ARG A 7 -10.64 -26.91 51.52
N ALA A 8 -9.45 -26.55 51.08
CA ALA A 8 -9.14 -25.32 50.35
C ALA A 8 -9.99 -25.20 49.07
N ALA A 9 -10.58 -24.03 48.86
CA ALA A 9 -11.13 -23.62 47.57
C ALA A 9 -10.21 -22.54 46.98
N LEU A 10 -9.28 -22.95 46.12
CA LEU A 10 -8.62 -22.04 45.19
C LEU A 10 -9.64 -21.67 44.11
N ALA A 11 -10.20 -20.46 44.19
CA ALA A 11 -10.95 -19.89 43.09
C ALA A 11 -9.95 -19.39 42.04
N PHE A 12 -9.65 -20.25 41.06
CA PHE A 12 -8.95 -19.86 39.84
C PHE A 12 -9.95 -19.12 38.94
N LEU A 13 -10.06 -17.80 39.11
CA LEU A 13 -10.73 -16.95 38.12
C LEU A 13 -9.81 -16.85 36.90
N MET A 14 -10.08 -17.68 35.91
CA MET A 14 -9.50 -17.54 34.58
C MET A 14 -9.91 -16.18 34.03
N ALA A 15 -8.94 -15.27 33.88
CA ALA A 15 -9.10 -14.08 33.07
C ALA A 15 -9.13 -14.54 31.60
N SER A 16 -10.33 -14.66 31.05
CA SER A 16 -10.52 -14.80 29.62
C SER A 16 -10.07 -13.50 28.97
N ALA A 17 -8.84 -13.46 28.45
CA ALA A 17 -8.42 -12.41 27.54
C ALA A 17 -9.22 -12.58 26.24
N ALA A 18 -10.40 -11.98 26.18
CA ALA A 18 -11.00 -11.67 24.89
C ALA A 18 -10.03 -10.69 24.23
N ALA A 19 -9.35 -11.14 23.18
CA ALA A 19 -8.66 -10.24 22.27
C ALA A 19 -9.75 -9.36 21.64
N THR A 20 -10.02 -8.21 22.26
CA THR A 20 -10.80 -7.15 21.64
C THR A 20 -10.03 -6.75 20.40
N GLY A 21 -10.52 -7.13 19.22
CA GLY A 21 -10.02 -6.67 17.94
C GLY A 21 -10.21 -5.17 17.88
N GLN A 22 -9.24 -4.45 18.42
CA GLN A 22 -9.24 -3.00 18.46
C GLN A 22 -8.87 -2.52 17.06
N ALA A 23 -9.63 -1.55 16.56
CA ALA A 23 -9.32 -0.92 15.29
C ALA A 23 -7.92 -0.28 15.37
N GLU A 24 -7.07 -0.60 14.40
CA GLU A 24 -5.82 0.12 14.17
C GLU A 24 -6.11 1.30 13.24
N LEU A 25 -5.69 2.50 13.65
CA LEU A 25 -5.83 3.71 12.86
C LEU A 25 -4.46 4.13 12.32
N LEU A 26 -4.41 4.36 11.01
CA LEU A 26 -3.26 4.92 10.31
C LEU A 26 -3.63 6.30 9.77
N ASP A 27 -2.92 7.32 10.24
CA ASP A 27 -3.11 8.70 9.78
C ASP A 27 -2.62 8.88 8.34
N ILE A 28 -3.35 9.68 7.57
CA ILE A 28 -2.95 10.12 6.23
C ILE A 28 -2.49 11.57 6.33
N ALA A 29 -1.22 11.83 6.04
CA ALA A 29 -0.64 13.16 6.15
C ALA A 29 -1.40 14.18 5.30
N GLY A 30 -1.82 15.30 5.91
CA GLY A 30 -2.56 16.36 5.22
C GLY A 30 -4.04 16.05 4.93
N SER A 31 -4.55 14.89 5.37
CA SER A 31 -5.95 14.50 5.20
C SER A 31 -6.74 14.59 6.52
N HIS A 32 -8.06 14.71 6.38
CA HIS A 32 -9.00 14.48 7.49
C HIS A 32 -9.45 13.02 7.57
N TRP A 33 -9.11 12.21 6.58
CA TRP A 33 -9.36 10.78 6.56
C TRP A 33 -8.21 10.01 7.22
N GLN A 34 -8.56 8.87 7.81
CA GLN A 34 -7.66 7.89 8.38
C GLN A 34 -7.99 6.52 7.78
N VAL A 35 -7.01 5.62 7.77
CA VAL A 35 -7.26 4.22 7.44
C VAL A 35 -7.58 3.48 8.72
N GLU A 36 -8.75 2.85 8.75
CA GLU A 36 -9.22 2.01 9.84
C GLU A 36 -9.05 0.53 9.46
N SER A 37 -8.31 -0.22 10.29
CA SER A 37 -8.05 -1.64 10.08
C SER A 37 -8.62 -2.48 11.22
N HIS A 38 -9.55 -3.38 10.92
CA HIS A 38 -10.09 -4.36 11.86
C HIS A 38 -9.57 -5.75 11.52
N CYS A 39 -8.57 -6.22 12.28
CA CYS A 39 -7.87 -7.47 12.00
C CYS A 39 -8.32 -8.62 12.91
N ALA A 40 -8.66 -9.76 12.30
CA ALA A 40 -8.97 -11.01 12.99
C ALA A 40 -8.44 -12.21 12.20
N ALA A 41 -7.64 -13.06 12.86
CA ALA A 41 -7.15 -14.33 12.32
C ALA A 41 -6.49 -14.22 10.92
N GLY A 42 -5.65 -13.18 10.71
CA GLY A 42 -4.92 -12.98 9.45
C GLY A 42 -5.78 -12.43 8.30
N ASN A 43 -6.94 -11.86 8.60
CA ASN A 43 -7.73 -11.05 7.67
C ASN A 43 -8.04 -9.71 8.32
N CYS A 44 -7.75 -8.63 7.61
CA CYS A 44 -8.03 -7.26 8.01
C CYS A 44 -9.06 -6.65 7.08
N GLN A 45 -10.12 -6.11 7.66
CA GLN A 45 -11.06 -5.24 6.96
C GLN A 45 -10.48 -3.84 6.97
N ILE A 46 -10.24 -3.29 5.78
CA ILE A 46 -9.64 -1.96 5.59
C ILE A 46 -10.76 -1.01 5.17
N ALA A 47 -10.90 0.08 5.91
CA ALA A 47 -11.86 1.14 5.65
C ALA A 47 -11.18 2.51 5.68
N LEU A 48 -11.79 3.50 5.02
CA LEU A 48 -11.47 4.91 5.22
C LEU A 48 -12.48 5.51 6.19
N THR A 49 -12.00 6.26 7.17
CA THR A 49 -12.85 6.94 8.14
C THR A 49 -12.45 8.39 8.36
N ASP A 50 -13.42 9.28 8.57
CA ASP A 50 -13.22 10.65 9.03
C ASP A 50 -13.64 10.82 10.51
N GLY A 51 -13.94 9.72 11.19
CA GLY A 51 -14.48 9.66 12.55
C GLY A 51 -16.01 9.77 12.65
N VAL A 52 -16.69 10.13 11.55
CA VAL A 52 -18.16 10.17 11.46
C VAL A 52 -18.67 9.07 10.53
N ILE A 53 -18.02 8.91 9.39
CA ILE A 53 -18.31 7.93 8.35
C ILE A 53 -17.14 6.95 8.30
N SER A 54 -17.44 5.67 8.16
CA SER A 54 -16.46 4.61 7.84
C SER A 54 -16.92 3.91 6.56
N GLU A 55 -16.06 3.92 5.55
CA GLU A 55 -16.30 3.39 4.22
C GLU A 55 -15.41 2.17 3.97
N PRO A 56 -15.97 0.96 3.84
CA PRO A 56 -15.19 -0.25 3.57
C PRO A 56 -14.54 -0.15 2.19
N VAL A 57 -13.23 -0.43 2.12
CA VAL A 57 -12.45 -0.35 0.88
C VAL A 57 -12.08 -1.73 0.36
N LEU A 58 -11.33 -2.50 1.16
CA LEU A 58 -10.87 -3.84 0.78
C LEU A 58 -10.66 -4.75 2.00
N GLN A 59 -10.41 -6.03 1.72
CA GLN A 59 -9.88 -6.97 2.70
C GLN A 59 -8.46 -7.36 2.31
N PHE A 60 -7.55 -7.37 3.29
CA PHE A 60 -6.16 -7.74 3.07
C PHE A 60 -5.64 -8.56 4.28
N PRO A 61 -4.63 -9.45 4.12
CA PRO A 61 -4.14 -10.25 5.24
C PRO A 61 -3.51 -9.48 6.42
N SER A 62 -3.17 -8.21 6.21
CA SER A 62 -2.53 -7.32 7.19
C SER A 62 -3.03 -5.88 7.00
N PRO A 63 -2.87 -4.99 7.99
CA PRO A 63 -3.08 -3.56 7.78
C PRO A 63 -2.07 -3.02 6.74
N PRO A 64 -2.37 -1.89 6.07
CA PRO A 64 -1.39 -1.22 5.23
C PRO A 64 -0.27 -0.64 6.09
N ASN A 65 0.96 -0.66 5.58
CA ASN A 65 2.10 -0.06 6.26
C ASN A 65 2.26 1.44 5.94
N HIS A 66 1.58 1.92 4.89
CA HIS A 66 1.59 3.32 4.51
C HIS A 66 0.29 3.68 3.77
N ALA A 67 -0.16 4.92 3.95
CA ALA A 67 -1.27 5.48 3.21
C ALA A 67 -1.01 6.95 2.87
N SER A 68 -1.43 7.36 1.68
CA SER A 68 -1.37 8.76 1.23
C SER A 68 -2.66 9.16 0.53
N GLN A 69 -2.88 10.46 0.41
CA GLN A 69 -3.97 11.02 -0.37
C GLN A 69 -3.45 12.16 -1.22
N ASP A 70 -3.82 12.16 -2.50
CA ASP A 70 -3.56 13.26 -3.42
C ASP A 70 -4.64 13.33 -4.49
N ALA A 71 -5.04 14.54 -4.90
CA ALA A 71 -6.14 14.80 -5.85
C ALA A 71 -7.43 13.97 -5.63
N GLY A 72 -7.77 13.66 -4.38
CA GLY A 72 -8.95 12.84 -4.02
C GLY A 72 -8.78 11.33 -4.22
N ILE A 73 -7.57 10.87 -4.54
CA ILE A 73 -7.20 9.47 -4.64
C ILE A 73 -6.44 9.07 -3.38
N PHE A 74 -6.84 7.95 -2.79
CA PHE A 74 -6.19 7.32 -1.66
C PHE A 74 -5.31 6.18 -2.16
N LEU A 75 -4.07 6.12 -1.69
CA LEU A 75 -3.16 5.03 -1.96
C LEU A 75 -2.90 4.24 -0.68
N PHE A 76 -3.08 2.93 -0.73
CA PHE A 76 -2.79 2.02 0.37
C PHE A 76 -1.67 1.10 -0.03
N THR A 77 -0.54 1.19 0.67
CA THR A 77 0.61 0.32 0.43
C THR A 77 0.66 -0.75 1.50
N PHE A 78 0.68 -2.00 1.06
CA PHE A 78 0.79 -3.18 1.90
C PHE A 78 2.12 -3.88 1.65
N SER A 79 2.73 -4.37 2.71
CA SER A 79 3.92 -5.21 2.63
C SER A 79 3.51 -6.65 2.29
N CYS A 80 4.13 -7.27 1.30
CA CYS A 80 3.90 -8.67 0.92
C CYS A 80 5.16 -9.56 1.04
N GLY A 81 6.20 -9.06 1.71
CA GLY A 81 7.48 -9.74 1.92
C GLY A 81 8.65 -8.76 1.92
N SER A 82 9.89 -9.24 2.00
CA SER A 82 11.09 -8.39 2.09
C SER A 82 11.44 -7.63 0.80
N ALA A 83 10.80 -7.98 -0.33
CA ALA A 83 11.04 -7.36 -1.65
C ALA A 83 9.72 -7.20 -2.43
N CYS A 84 8.60 -7.04 -1.71
CA CYS A 84 7.28 -6.99 -2.31
C CYS A 84 6.43 -5.95 -1.59
N SER A 85 5.86 -5.02 -2.37
CA SER A 85 4.73 -4.19 -1.94
C SER A 85 3.56 -4.35 -2.89
N ALA A 86 2.35 -4.27 -2.35
CA ALA A 86 1.12 -4.18 -3.11
C ALA A 86 0.47 -2.84 -2.80
N THR A 87 0.32 -1.99 -3.82
CA THR A 87 -0.34 -0.69 -3.69
C THR A 87 -1.71 -0.75 -4.33
N TYR A 88 -2.73 -0.28 -3.61
CA TYR A 88 -4.09 -0.12 -4.14
C TYR A 88 -4.43 1.37 -4.23
N ALA A 89 -5.15 1.74 -5.28
CA ALA A 89 -5.67 3.09 -5.46
C ALA A 89 -7.19 3.10 -5.26
N TYR A 90 -7.71 4.11 -4.58
CA TYR A 90 -9.14 4.21 -4.27
C TYR A 90 -9.66 5.64 -4.36
N LYS A 91 -10.91 5.79 -4.77
CA LYS A 91 -11.69 7.02 -4.68
C LYS A 91 -12.95 6.74 -3.87
N LEU A 92 -13.37 7.67 -3.01
CA LEU A 92 -14.61 7.52 -2.25
C LEU A 92 -15.79 7.26 -3.18
N GLY A 93 -16.53 6.18 -2.92
CA GLY A 93 -17.63 5.68 -3.76
C GLY A 93 -17.24 5.22 -5.17
N GLY A 94 -15.94 5.17 -5.49
CA GLY A 94 -15.40 4.84 -6.81
C GLY A 94 -14.88 3.39 -6.91
N PRO A 95 -14.27 3.02 -8.05
CA PRO A 95 -13.64 1.72 -8.21
C PRO A 95 -12.35 1.62 -7.39
N LEU A 96 -12.03 0.39 -6.96
CA LEU A 96 -10.73 0.03 -6.43
C LEU A 96 -9.78 -0.33 -7.59
N GLY A 97 -8.60 0.25 -7.57
CA GLY A 97 -7.50 -0.02 -8.49
C GLY A 97 -6.41 -0.88 -7.88
N GLY A 98 -5.79 -1.74 -8.68
CA GLY A 98 -4.66 -2.58 -8.29
C GLY A 98 -5.04 -4.01 -7.91
N PRO A 99 -4.11 -4.77 -7.28
CA PRO A 99 -2.84 -4.33 -6.70
C PRO A 99 -1.78 -3.99 -7.75
N PHE A 100 -1.00 -2.95 -7.47
CA PHE A 100 0.16 -2.56 -8.27
C PHE A 100 1.45 -2.88 -7.49
N PRO A 101 2.43 -3.55 -8.13
CA PRO A 101 3.68 -3.89 -7.46
C PRO A 101 4.60 -2.69 -7.36
N LEU A 102 5.33 -2.53 -6.25
CA LEU A 102 6.48 -1.61 -6.12
C LEU A 102 6.26 -0.23 -6.76
N VAL A 103 5.21 0.46 -6.34
CA VAL A 103 4.88 1.80 -6.82
C VAL A 103 5.80 2.82 -6.20
N GLU A 104 6.48 3.61 -7.03
CA GLU A 104 7.44 4.62 -6.59
C GLU A 104 6.90 6.04 -6.69
N THR A 105 6.13 6.32 -7.74
CA THR A 105 5.66 7.67 -8.02
C THR A 105 4.29 7.61 -8.68
N VAL A 106 3.48 8.62 -8.44
CA VAL A 106 2.12 8.72 -8.95
C VAL A 106 1.86 10.09 -9.56
N ASP A 107 1.06 10.09 -10.62
CA ASP A 107 0.38 11.25 -11.16
C ASP A 107 -1.11 11.08 -10.83
N SER A 108 -1.56 11.65 -9.72
CA SER A 108 -2.95 11.51 -9.28
C SER A 108 -3.92 12.26 -10.20
N GLU A 109 -3.47 13.34 -10.84
CA GLU A 109 -4.29 14.13 -11.76
C GLU A 109 -4.54 13.41 -13.09
N ARG A 110 -3.55 12.65 -13.59
CA ARG A 110 -3.71 11.79 -14.77
C ARG A 110 -4.04 10.33 -14.42
N GLU A 111 -4.16 9.99 -13.14
CA GLU A 111 -4.42 8.63 -12.65
C GLU A 111 -3.45 7.60 -13.22
N VAL A 112 -2.17 7.95 -13.28
CA VAL A 112 -1.09 7.05 -13.72
C VAL A 112 -0.12 6.84 -12.57
N MET A 113 0.47 5.66 -12.49
CA MET A 113 1.54 5.38 -11.54
C MET A 113 2.73 4.73 -12.21
N MET A 114 3.91 5.01 -11.68
CA MET A 114 5.18 4.38 -12.02
C MET A 114 5.49 3.27 -11.01
N SER A 115 5.70 2.08 -11.53
CA SER A 115 5.99 0.85 -10.81
C SER A 115 7.34 0.29 -11.29
N LEU A 116 8.12 -0.24 -10.35
CA LEU A 116 9.41 -0.85 -10.64
C LEU A 116 9.31 -2.38 -10.69
N GLY A 117 9.84 -2.96 -11.75
CA GLY A 117 10.21 -4.37 -11.81
C GLY A 117 11.70 -4.56 -11.68
N GLU A 118 12.12 -5.83 -11.62
CA GLU A 118 13.55 -6.20 -11.57
C GLU A 118 14.38 -5.62 -12.73
N HIS A 119 13.80 -5.46 -13.92
CA HIS A 119 14.53 -5.01 -15.12
C HIS A 119 13.74 -4.01 -15.98
N SER A 120 12.59 -3.54 -15.51
CA SER A 120 11.75 -2.63 -16.29
C SER A 120 10.97 -1.69 -15.39
N VAL A 121 10.71 -0.49 -15.91
CA VAL A 121 9.77 0.47 -15.35
C VAL A 121 8.43 0.27 -16.05
N ARG A 122 7.36 0.19 -15.28
CA ARG A 122 6.00 -0.03 -15.77
C ARG A 122 5.11 1.12 -15.35
N PHE A 123 4.26 1.56 -16.26
CA PHE A 123 3.29 2.62 -16.03
C PHE A 123 1.89 2.04 -16.11
N TYR A 124 1.07 2.26 -15.09
CA TYR A 124 -0.28 1.71 -15.01
C TYR A 124 -1.30 2.82 -14.89
N ARG A 125 -2.49 2.62 -15.47
CA ARG A 125 -3.67 3.43 -15.15
C ARG A 125 -4.25 2.92 -13.83
N MET A 126 -4.46 3.82 -12.86
CA MET A 126 -4.87 3.42 -11.51
C MET A 126 -6.19 2.65 -11.48
N PHE A 127 -7.16 3.04 -12.31
CA PHE A 127 -8.52 2.48 -12.29
C PHE A 127 -8.89 1.76 -13.59
N ASP A 128 -7.90 1.35 -14.38
CA ASP A 128 -8.16 0.42 -15.47
C ASP A 128 -8.35 -0.99 -14.90
N SER A 129 -9.33 -1.70 -15.44
CA SER A 129 -9.65 -3.08 -15.07
C SER A 129 -8.64 -4.11 -15.62
N THR A 130 -7.69 -3.66 -16.45
CA THR A 130 -6.65 -4.52 -17.00
C THR A 130 -5.41 -4.53 -16.11
N ASP A 131 -4.88 -5.71 -15.82
CA ASP A 131 -3.59 -5.87 -15.13
C ASP A 131 -2.38 -5.51 -16.03
N LYS A 132 -2.63 -4.85 -17.17
CA LYS A 132 -1.60 -4.57 -18.17
C LYS A 132 -1.05 -3.16 -17.96
N PRO A 133 0.27 -2.98 -18.01
CA PRO A 133 0.82 -1.64 -18.01
C PRO A 133 0.40 -0.89 -19.28
N LEU A 134 0.08 0.40 -19.13
CA LEU A 134 -0.05 1.36 -20.22
C LEU A 134 1.22 1.43 -21.06
N HIS A 135 2.37 1.36 -20.38
CA HIS A 135 3.68 1.42 -20.99
C HIS A 135 4.72 0.68 -20.13
N GLU A 136 5.70 0.09 -20.78
CA GLU A 136 6.83 -0.58 -20.11
C GLU A 136 8.11 -0.21 -20.83
N ILE A 137 9.12 0.18 -20.05
CA ILE A 137 10.45 0.53 -20.54
C ILE A 137 11.47 -0.35 -19.84
N ALA A 138 12.30 -1.05 -20.61
CA ALA A 138 13.41 -1.85 -20.11
C ALA A 138 14.73 -1.10 -20.39
N PRO A 139 15.26 -0.32 -19.43
CA PRO A 139 16.50 0.43 -19.63
C PRO A 139 17.72 -0.49 -19.72
N ALA A 140 18.77 -0.02 -20.40
CA ALA A 140 20.05 -0.72 -20.46
C ALA A 140 20.84 -0.50 -19.17
N LEU A 141 20.71 -1.44 -18.23
CA LEU A 141 21.33 -1.35 -16.91
C LEU A 141 22.84 -1.57 -16.96
N GLY A 142 23.58 -0.84 -16.12
CA GLY A 142 24.99 -1.14 -15.82
C GLY A 142 25.19 -2.19 -14.72
N GLY A 143 24.13 -2.50 -13.96
CA GLY A 143 24.12 -3.44 -12.82
C GLY A 143 23.25 -4.68 -13.02
N SER A 144 22.99 -5.41 -11.94
CA SER A 144 22.21 -6.66 -11.90
C SER A 144 20.71 -6.44 -12.04
N SER A 145 20.16 -5.42 -11.39
CA SER A 145 18.73 -5.11 -11.41
C SER A 145 18.49 -3.61 -11.46
N LEU A 146 17.27 -3.24 -11.86
CA LEU A 146 16.82 -1.86 -11.89
C LEU A 146 16.74 -1.31 -10.47
N LEU A 147 16.21 -2.09 -9.52
CA LEU A 147 16.05 -1.68 -8.12
C LEU A 147 17.38 -1.29 -7.45
N GLU A 148 18.48 -1.92 -7.83
CA GLU A 148 19.82 -1.59 -7.33
C GLU A 148 20.48 -0.42 -8.08
N SER A 149 19.94 -0.06 -9.25
CA SER A 149 20.54 0.93 -10.15
C SER A 149 19.89 2.32 -10.05
N ILE A 150 18.75 2.46 -9.36
CA ILE A 150 18.03 3.73 -9.26
C ILE A 150 18.78 4.70 -8.33
N ALA A 151 18.96 5.92 -8.82
CA ALA A 151 19.53 7.03 -8.07
C ALA A 151 18.45 7.99 -7.57
N ASP A 152 17.42 8.25 -8.39
CA ASP A 152 16.34 9.18 -8.05
C ASP A 152 15.09 8.91 -8.90
N THR A 153 13.92 9.22 -8.33
CA THR A 153 12.60 9.13 -9.00
C THR A 153 11.78 10.37 -8.69
N GLY A 154 10.95 10.80 -9.63
CA GLY A 154 10.09 11.95 -9.41
C GLY A 154 9.09 12.18 -10.52
N ILE A 155 8.28 13.22 -10.33
CA ILE A 155 7.31 13.68 -11.32
C ILE A 155 7.26 15.20 -11.34
N GLU A 156 7.24 15.77 -12.54
CA GLU A 156 7.08 17.21 -12.77
C GLU A 156 6.27 17.40 -14.07
N ASP A 157 5.26 18.27 -14.06
CA ASP A 157 4.40 18.56 -15.22
C ASP A 157 3.87 17.29 -15.92
N HIS A 158 3.44 16.30 -15.14
CA HIS A 158 2.96 14.98 -15.59
C HIS A 158 3.99 14.09 -16.29
N VAL A 159 5.28 14.45 -16.18
CA VAL A 159 6.40 13.67 -16.70
C VAL A 159 7.05 12.93 -15.55
N PHE A 160 6.91 11.60 -15.56
CA PHE A 160 7.68 10.74 -14.68
C PHE A 160 9.14 10.75 -15.09
N ARG A 161 10.02 10.88 -14.11
CA ARG A 161 11.47 10.87 -14.29
C ARG A 161 12.10 9.82 -13.39
N MET A 162 13.08 9.12 -13.92
CA MET A 162 13.93 8.21 -13.16
C MET A 162 15.37 8.34 -13.62
N THR A 163 16.27 8.66 -12.68
CA THR A 163 17.71 8.64 -12.92
C THR A 163 18.25 7.30 -12.44
N TYR A 164 19.05 6.63 -13.27
CA TYR A 164 19.58 5.29 -12.97
C TYR A 164 21.02 5.12 -13.49
N GLN A 165 21.74 4.14 -12.92
CA GLN A 165 23.06 3.73 -13.38
C GLN A 165 22.95 2.82 -14.60
N GLY A 166 23.15 3.41 -15.78
CA GLY A 166 23.25 2.69 -17.06
C GLY A 166 24.65 2.14 -17.31
N GLN A 167 24.83 1.56 -18.50
CA GLN A 167 26.12 0.97 -18.92
C GLN A 167 27.22 2.02 -19.10
N THR A 168 26.84 3.26 -19.43
CA THR A 168 27.79 4.32 -19.78
C THR A 168 27.94 5.40 -18.70
N GLY A 169 27.19 5.31 -17.61
CA GLY A 169 27.13 6.32 -16.57
C GLY A 169 25.71 6.47 -16.02
N LEU A 170 25.44 7.61 -15.39
CA LEU A 170 24.07 7.97 -15.01
C LEU A 170 23.28 8.34 -16.27
N GLU A 171 22.10 7.74 -16.40
CA GLU A 171 21.16 7.93 -17.49
C GLU A 171 19.79 8.33 -16.91
N MET A 172 18.94 8.94 -17.73
CA MET A 172 17.61 9.39 -17.33
C MET A 172 16.55 8.81 -18.26
N LEU A 173 15.49 8.31 -17.66
CA LEU A 173 14.26 7.90 -18.31
C LEU A 173 13.18 8.94 -18.04
N GLU A 174 12.42 9.29 -19.07
CA GLU A 174 11.25 10.15 -18.98
C GLU A 174 10.04 9.48 -19.62
N TYR A 175 8.86 9.65 -19.00
CA TYR A 175 7.58 9.23 -19.56
C TYR A 175 6.49 10.22 -19.19
N GLU A 176 5.87 10.83 -20.21
CA GLU A 176 4.70 11.67 -20.00
C GLU A 176 3.45 10.79 -19.82
N ALA A 177 2.79 10.93 -18.67
CA ALA A 177 1.54 10.25 -18.37
C ALA A 177 0.47 10.65 -19.40
N PRO A 178 -0.22 9.74 -20.09
CA PRO A 178 -1.28 10.11 -21.03
C PRO A 178 -2.45 10.79 -20.29
N PRO A 179 -3.11 11.80 -20.90
CA PRO A 179 -4.30 12.41 -20.31
C PRO A 179 -5.39 11.37 -20.06
N LEU A 180 -6.35 11.74 -19.20
CA LEU A 180 -7.56 10.95 -19.02
C LEU A 180 -8.39 10.94 -20.32
N PRO A 181 -9.04 9.81 -20.65
CA PRO A 181 -9.89 9.69 -21.84
C PRO A 181 -11.16 10.54 -21.80
#